data_AF-A0AAW5TNW0-F1
#
_entry.id   AF-A0AAW5TNW0-F1
#
_cell.length_a   1.000
_cell.length_b   1.000
_cell.length_c   1.000
_cell.angle_alpha   90.00
_cell.angle_beta   90.00
_cell.angle_gamma   90.00
#
_symmetry.space_group_name_H-M   'P 1'
#
loop_
_entity.id
_entity.type
_entity.pdbx_description
1 polymer ?
#
loop_
_entity_poly.entity_id
_entity_poly.type
_entity_poly.pdbx_seq_one_letter_code
_entity_poly.pdbx_strand_id
1 'polypeptide(L)'
;REEVCAGNLELPRHGLVAWTGGNLSAIDEETGYIVIKPSGMRYEDMTPKDMVVVAPDGRVVEGEHGPSSDTSSHLYIYQHKKDVKSVIHTHSRYATAFAAVGKPIP
;
A
#
# COMPACT_ATOMS: atom_id res chain seq x y z
N ARG A 1 1.62 -1.89 12.17
CA ARG A 1 1.62 -0.43 11.83
C ARG A 1 3.03 0.09 11.58
N GLU A 2 3.96 -0.09 12.51
CA GLU A 2 5.35 0.40 12.38
C GLU A 2 6.05 -0.13 11.11
N GLU A 3 6.00 -1.44 10.87
CA GLU A 3 6.61 -2.06 9.68
C GLU A 3 6.03 -1.54 8.36
N VAL A 4 4.70 -1.37 8.30
CA VAL A 4 4.01 -0.83 7.12
C VAL A 4 4.39 0.62 6.87
N CYS A 5 4.51 1.42 7.93
CA CYS A 5 4.98 2.80 7.82
C CYS A 5 6.42 2.85 7.32
N ALA A 6 7.33 2.09 7.95
CA ALA A 6 8.73 2.02 7.55
C ALA A 6 8.88 1.57 6.09
N GLY A 7 8.16 0.52 5.68
CA GLY A 7 8.18 0.04 4.29
C GLY A 7 7.65 1.07 3.28
N ASN A 8 6.61 1.84 3.64
CA ASN A 8 6.16 2.95 2.81
C ASN A 8 7.24 4.03 2.68
N LEU A 9 7.94 4.39 3.77
CA LEU A 9 9.02 5.39 3.75
C LEU A 9 10.22 4.98 2.88
N GLU A 10 10.46 3.69 2.66
CA GLU A 10 11.52 3.20 1.77
C GLU A 10 11.20 3.41 0.28
N LEU A 11 9.92 3.49 -0.11
CA LEU A 11 9.53 3.67 -1.51
C LEU A 11 10.12 4.93 -2.16
N PRO A 12 9.98 6.14 -1.57
CA PRO A 12 10.61 7.33 -2.14
C PRO A 12 12.13 7.30 -2.02
N ARG A 13 12.71 6.69 -0.97
CA ARG A 13 14.18 6.57 -0.78
C ARG A 13 14.83 5.79 -1.92
N HIS A 14 14.11 4.81 -2.46
CA HIS A 14 14.54 4.02 -3.61
C HIS A 14 14.03 4.56 -4.96
N GLY A 15 13.38 5.72 -4.99
CA GLY A 15 12.87 6.32 -6.23
C GLY A 15 11.77 5.49 -6.92
N LEU A 16 11.01 4.70 -6.15
CA LEU A 16 9.95 3.83 -6.67
C LEU A 16 8.60 4.55 -6.82
N VAL A 17 8.46 5.73 -6.21
CA VAL A 17 7.24 6.54 -6.21
C VAL A 17 7.59 8.03 -6.32
N ALA A 18 6.62 8.84 -6.69
CA ALA A 18 6.71 10.29 -6.69
C ALA A 18 5.52 10.90 -5.93
N TRP A 19 5.79 11.97 -5.17
CA TRP A 19 4.78 12.68 -4.37
C TRP A 19 4.01 11.73 -3.44
N THR A 20 2.68 11.73 -3.53
CA THR A 20 1.78 10.95 -2.69
C THR A 20 1.36 9.63 -3.35
N GLY A 21 1.87 9.32 -4.55
CA GLY A 21 1.55 8.11 -5.30
C GLY A 21 2.17 6.85 -4.71
N GLY A 22 1.67 5.68 -5.12
CA GLY A 22 2.07 4.40 -4.56
C GLY A 22 1.66 4.20 -3.10
N ASN A 23 1.80 2.97 -2.63
CA ASN A 23 1.47 2.57 -1.26
C ASN A 23 1.98 1.15 -0.97
N LEU A 24 2.03 0.84 0.31
CA LEU A 24 2.27 -0.50 0.83
C LEU A 24 1.19 -0.83 1.86
N SER A 25 0.73 -2.08 1.85
CA SER A 25 -0.05 -2.67 2.93
C SER A 25 0.53 -4.00 3.39
N ALA A 26 0.16 -4.40 4.60
CA ALA A 26 0.37 -5.75 5.12
C ALA A 26 -0.90 -6.26 5.81
N ILE A 27 -1.12 -7.58 5.75
CA ILE A 27 -2.16 -8.25 6.54
C ILE A 27 -1.57 -8.65 7.89
N ASP A 28 -2.31 -8.40 8.95
CA ASP A 28 -2.09 -9.01 10.26
C ASP A 28 -2.73 -10.40 10.26
N GLU A 29 -1.92 -11.44 10.38
CA GLU A 29 -2.40 -12.82 10.27
C GLU A 29 -3.23 -13.27 11.47
N GLU A 30 -3.06 -12.63 12.63
CA GLU A 30 -3.81 -12.99 13.84
C GLU A 30 -5.26 -12.51 13.74
N THR A 31 -5.47 -11.27 13.27
CA THR A 31 -6.81 -10.67 13.17
C THR A 31 -7.44 -10.75 11.78
N GLY A 32 -6.61 -10.95 10.75
CA GLY A 32 -7.01 -10.83 9.35
C GLY A 32 -7.20 -9.39 8.88
N TYR A 33 -6.89 -8.37 9.70
CA TYR A 33 -7.02 -6.96 9.32
C TYR A 33 -5.83 -6.51 8.47
N ILE A 34 -6.05 -5.48 7.65
CA ILE A 34 -5.05 -4.95 6.74
C ILE A 34 -4.65 -3.56 7.22
N VAL A 35 -3.34 -3.36 7.36
CA VAL A 35 -2.76 -2.05 7.64
C VAL A 35 -2.26 -1.47 6.31
N ILE A 36 -2.70 -0.26 5.96
CA ILE A 36 -2.39 0.38 4.68
C ILE A 36 -2.07 1.87 4.84
N LYS A 37 -1.28 2.40 3.89
CA LYS A 37 -0.95 3.84 3.79
C LYS A 37 -2.22 4.71 3.74
N PRO A 38 -2.25 5.87 4.43
CA PRO A 38 -3.31 6.86 4.27
C PRO A 38 -3.28 7.53 2.90
N SER A 39 -4.45 7.92 2.39
CA SER A 39 -4.59 8.60 1.11
C SER A 39 -4.09 10.04 1.16
N GLY A 40 -3.42 10.49 0.09
CA GLY A 40 -3.05 11.90 -0.10
C GLY A 40 -1.96 12.45 0.81
N MET A 41 -1.45 11.67 1.76
CA MET A 41 -0.38 12.08 2.68
C MET A 41 1.00 12.02 2.00
N ARG A 42 1.83 13.04 2.24
CA ARG A 42 3.25 13.03 1.83
C ARG A 42 4.02 12.04 2.69
N TYR A 43 4.95 11.31 2.08
CA TYR A 43 5.76 10.32 2.79
C TYR A 43 6.58 10.95 3.92
N GLU A 44 7.10 12.16 3.75
CA GLU A 44 7.93 12.85 4.74
C GLU A 44 7.21 13.13 6.07
N ASP A 45 5.89 13.28 6.03
CA ASP A 45 5.06 13.64 7.18
C ASP A 45 4.46 12.39 7.87
N MET A 46 4.64 11.21 7.27
CA MET A 46 3.91 10.00 7.64
C MET A 46 4.55 9.30 8.83
N THR A 47 3.72 8.99 9.84
CA THR A 47 4.11 8.24 11.03
C THR A 47 3.31 6.93 11.17
N PRO A 48 3.73 5.99 12.05
CA PRO A 48 2.96 4.77 12.29
C PRO A 48 1.51 4.99 12.74
N LYS A 49 1.22 6.15 13.37
CA LYS A 49 -0.12 6.52 13.83
C LYS A 49 -1.05 6.86 12.67
N ASP A 50 -0.50 7.35 11.55
CA ASP A 50 -1.28 7.75 10.37
C ASP A 50 -1.71 6.55 9.50
N MET A 51 -1.18 5.35 9.76
CA MET A 51 -1.60 4.15 9.06
C MET A 51 -3.11 3.91 9.28
N VAL A 52 -3.77 3.35 8.27
CA VAL A 52 -5.20 3.03 8.34
C VAL A 52 -5.34 1.52 8.44
N VAL A 53 -6.19 1.06 9.38
CA VAL A 53 -6.54 -0.36 9.53
C VAL A 53 -7.91 -0.57 8.92
N VAL A 54 -7.99 -1.52 8.00
CA VAL A 54 -9.22 -1.90 7.31
C VAL A 54 -9.51 -3.39 7.52
N ALA A 55 -10.78 -3.73 7.64
CA ALA A 55 -11.23 -5.11 7.69
C ALA A 55 -11.18 -5.74 6.27
N PRO A 56 -11.25 -7.08 6.15
CA PRO A 56 -11.25 -7.78 4.86
C PRO A 56 -12.37 -7.36 3.89
N ASP A 57 -13.47 -6.81 4.43
CA ASP A 57 -14.62 -6.27 3.67
C ASP A 57 -14.41 -4.82 3.20
N GLY A 58 -13.29 -4.19 3.56
CA GLY A 58 -12.94 -2.81 3.21
C GLY A 58 -13.44 -1.74 4.17
N ARG A 59 -14.13 -2.11 5.25
CA ARG A 59 -14.53 -1.15 6.29
C ARG A 59 -13.30 -0.68 7.06
N VAL A 60 -13.18 0.63 7.27
CA VAL A 60 -12.17 1.20 8.16
C VAL A 60 -12.48 0.82 9.60
N VAL A 61 -11.50 0.22 10.27
CA VAL A 61 -11.58 -0.20 11.69
C VAL A 61 -10.90 0.85 12.56
N GLU A 62 -9.76 1.38 12.13
CA GLU A 62 -9.00 2.41 12.85
C GLU A 62 -8.26 3.34 11.89
N GLY A 63 -8.09 4.60 12.28
CA GLY A 63 -7.33 5.62 11.54
C GLY A 63 -8.10 6.94 11.46
N GLU A 64 -7.38 8.05 11.46
CA GLU A 64 -7.96 9.40 11.34
C GLU A 64 -8.10 9.84 9.88
N HIS A 65 -7.32 9.23 8.98
CA HIS A 65 -7.29 9.52 7.55
C HIS A 65 -8.04 8.46 6.74
N GLY A 66 -8.43 8.82 5.52
CA GLY A 66 -8.96 7.84 4.56
C GLY A 66 -7.87 6.84 4.13
N PRO A 67 -8.19 5.55 3.90
CA PRO A 67 -7.23 4.59 3.38
C PRO A 67 -6.88 4.91 1.91
N SER A 68 -5.76 4.36 1.42
CA SER A 68 -5.35 4.49 0.01
C SER A 68 -6.49 4.22 -0.98
N SER A 69 -6.50 4.92 -2.12
CA SER A 69 -7.43 4.62 -3.22
C SER A 69 -7.32 3.19 -3.74
N ASP A 70 -6.17 2.55 -3.53
CA ASP A 70 -5.87 1.21 -4.04
C ASP A 70 -6.28 0.08 -3.08
N THR A 71 -6.95 0.41 -1.96
CA THR A 71 -7.35 -0.56 -0.94
C THR A 71 -8.14 -1.74 -1.52
N SER A 72 -9.07 -1.51 -2.44
CA SER A 72 -9.86 -2.59 -3.04
C SER A 72 -8.99 -3.62 -3.77
N SER A 73 -7.96 -3.17 -4.50
CA SER A 73 -7.00 -4.04 -5.20
C SER A 73 -6.18 -4.88 -4.21
N HIS A 74 -5.75 -4.27 -3.10
CA HIS A 74 -4.98 -4.97 -2.06
C HIS A 74 -5.83 -6.05 -1.38
N LEU A 75 -7.07 -5.71 -0.99
CA LEU A 75 -8.01 -6.65 -0.38
C LEU A 75 -8.33 -7.82 -1.31
N TYR A 76 -8.52 -7.55 -2.60
CA TYR A 76 -8.74 -8.61 -3.58
C TYR A 76 -7.60 -9.62 -3.60
N ILE A 77 -6.34 -9.15 -3.57
CA ILE A 77 -5.16 -10.01 -3.52
C ILE A 77 -5.16 -10.86 -2.26
N TYR A 78 -5.32 -10.27 -1.07
CA TYR A 78 -5.34 -11.03 0.19
C TYR A 78 -6.49 -12.06 0.28
N GLN A 79 -7.63 -11.75 -0.33
CA GLN A 79 -8.76 -12.68 -0.39
C GLN A 79 -8.47 -13.90 -1.25
N HIS A 80 -7.75 -13.74 -2.37
CA HIS A 80 -7.54 -14.79 -3.38
C HIS A 80 -6.14 -15.43 -3.37
N LYS A 81 -5.17 -14.84 -2.66
CA LYS A 81 -3.77 -15.31 -2.56
C LYS A 81 -3.36 -15.36 -1.09
N LYS A 82 -3.60 -16.50 -0.44
CA LYS A 82 -3.40 -16.69 1.01
C LYS A 82 -1.93 -16.71 1.44
N ASP A 83 -1.03 -16.94 0.50
CA ASP A 83 0.42 -16.87 0.63
C ASP A 83 0.96 -15.44 0.63
N VAL A 84 0.20 -14.46 0.11
CA VAL A 84 0.60 -13.05 0.08
C VAL A 84 0.32 -12.38 1.42
N LYS A 85 1.37 -11.82 2.05
CA LYS A 85 1.28 -11.13 3.35
C LYS A 85 1.48 -9.62 3.27
N SER A 86 2.04 -9.13 2.17
CA SER A 86 2.21 -7.71 1.90
C SER A 86 2.01 -7.41 0.41
N VAL A 87 1.55 -6.20 0.11
CA VAL A 87 1.36 -5.72 -1.27
C VAL A 87 1.97 -4.33 -1.36
N ILE A 88 2.74 -4.10 -2.42
CA ILE A 88 3.41 -2.84 -2.71
C ILE A 88 3.00 -2.38 -4.11
N HIS A 89 2.34 -1.23 -4.18
CA HIS A 89 2.04 -0.54 -5.42
C HIS A 89 3.06 0.59 -5.65
N THR A 90 3.71 0.57 -6.82
CA THR A 90 4.75 1.56 -7.18
C THR A 90 4.44 2.22 -8.52
N HIS A 91 4.96 3.43 -8.71
CA HIS A 91 5.00 4.13 -10.00
C HIS A 91 6.45 4.17 -10.51
N SER A 92 7.16 3.04 -10.41
CA SER A 92 8.58 2.96 -10.74
C SER A 92 8.79 3.20 -12.24
N ARG A 93 9.86 3.94 -12.58
CA ARG A 93 10.06 4.54 -13.92
C ARG A 93 9.94 3.53 -15.07
N TYR A 94 10.68 2.43 -14.99
CA TYR A 94 10.76 1.46 -16.09
C TYR A 94 9.51 0.57 -16.17
N ALA A 95 9.01 0.06 -15.04
CA ALA A 95 7.79 -0.74 -15.04
C ALA A 95 6.59 0.07 -15.57
N THR A 96 6.49 1.33 -15.18
CA THR A 96 5.46 2.26 -15.68
C THR A 96 5.60 2.50 -17.18
N ALA A 97 6.83 2.62 -17.71
CA ALA A 97 7.05 2.78 -19.14
C ALA A 97 6.55 1.57 -19.95
N PHE A 98 6.81 0.34 -19.48
CA PHE A 98 6.29 -0.88 -20.10
C PHE A 98 4.76 -0.95 -20.03
N ALA A 99 4.19 -0.65 -18.86
CA ALA A 99 2.74 -0.62 -18.66
C ALA A 99 2.05 0.41 -19.58
N ALA A 100 2.62 1.60 -19.72
CA ALA A 100 2.07 2.68 -20.55
C ALA A 100 1.98 2.33 -22.04
N VAL A 101 2.85 1.44 -22.54
CA VAL A 101 2.82 0.94 -23.91
C VAL A 101 2.20 -0.45 -24.05
N GLY A 102 1.60 -0.98 -22.98
CA GLY A 102 0.94 -2.29 -22.97
C GLY A 102 1.89 -3.46 -23.25
N LYS A 103 3.18 -3.34 -22.90
CA LYS A 103 4.17 -4.41 -23.12
C LYS A 103 4.40 -5.25 -21.87
N PRO A 104 4.51 -6.58 -21.99
CA PRO A 104 4.93 -7.43 -20.89
C PRO A 104 6.41 -7.18 -20.55
N ILE A 105 6.80 -7.50 -19.32
CA ILE A 105 8.20 -7.56 -18.92
C ILE A 105 8.75 -8.92 -19.39
N PRO A 106 9.86 -8.95 -20.17
CA PRO A 106 10.46 -10.18 -20.68
C PRO A 106 11.18 -11.00 -19.59
#